data_AF-A0AAD3D574-F1
#
_entry.id   AF-A0AAD3D574-F1
#
_cell.length_a   1.000
_cell.length_b   1.000
_cell.length_c   1.000
_cell.angle_alpha   90.00
_cell.angle_beta   90.00
_cell.angle_gamma   90.00
#
_symmetry.space_group_name_H-M   'P 1'
#
loop_
_entity.id
_entity.type
_entity.pdbx_description
1 polymer ?
#
loop_
_entity_poly.entity_id
_entity_poly.type
_entity_poly.pdbx_seq_one_letter_code
_entity_poly.pdbx_strand_id
1 'polypeptide(L)'
;MKLSLPLFLSTLVLSSAKNLRATDNNDGNTRRLKKITEPCTALLADIQYDDGTDEEYLACETSDGMIYKVEAANKNFVNDNFKKGQFKSGETDLSFPEDAVIDESTATIKSSSAPGLAKKDWESVRQRRNLATVVGDKTILAVRVIASDGLYGFTEAVLSDEVFGTSGDSFNLKSGYSQCSHGKLNMIKANDRTATEATISNGVVTITVATSTTEGDGAMRNAITAELNRVFGVSSPTALANHVMYCLPPNTMSGIAYAFVNSWNSVYSNQWCNYPSGQIHELGHNLNMAHSNEAGTYRDQSGMMGFSYSQDEGPVMCFNAAKNYQFGWFSNRHLDMSASGTRAYTGELRSILEDPDVAGPPMIIKVDNGNNDFFIGFNRKAGFNSGTVEGGNQVMITQAGNGNNYFESELLSKLSAGGTFTFVAGGVNVVVTVTNINTSGNGFASISVCFDGDCSTPAPTTAALNYKVNAFTSTSMFLKFSKLPDGSKLG
;
A
#
# COMPACT_ATOMS: atom_id res chain seq x y z
N MET A 1 -68.38 45.78 -47.01
CA MET A 1 -68.09 46.88 -47.96
C MET A 1 -67.02 47.77 -47.33
N LYS A 2 -65.83 47.84 -47.96
CA LYS A 2 -64.62 48.67 -47.70
C LYS A 2 -63.93 48.54 -46.32
N LEU A 3 -62.77 47.85 -46.24
CA LEU A 3 -61.36 48.34 -46.36
C LEU A 3 -61.01 49.36 -45.25
N SER A 4 -59.92 49.26 -44.47
CA SER A 4 -58.54 48.86 -44.81
C SER A 4 -57.69 48.47 -43.57
N LEU A 5 -56.68 47.63 -43.84
CA LEU A 5 -55.53 47.19 -43.00
C LEU A 5 -54.63 48.37 -42.52
N PRO A 6 -53.71 48.21 -41.53
CA PRO A 6 -52.53 47.34 -41.70
C PRO A 6 -52.10 46.47 -40.50
N LEU A 7 -51.35 45.43 -40.88
CA LEU A 7 -50.53 44.49 -40.13
C LEU A 7 -49.65 45.14 -39.04
N PHE A 8 -49.62 44.53 -37.86
CA PHE A 8 -48.45 44.54 -36.98
C PHE A 8 -48.12 43.10 -36.56
N LEU A 9 -47.00 42.60 -37.09
CA LEU A 9 -46.29 41.40 -36.64
C LEU A 9 -45.64 41.75 -35.29
N SER A 10 -46.01 41.06 -34.20
CA SER A 10 -45.18 41.00 -32.99
C SER A 10 -44.58 39.61 -32.88
N THR A 11 -43.27 39.56 -33.10
CA THR A 11 -42.38 38.41 -33.05
C THR A 11 -42.38 37.73 -31.67
N LEU A 12 -42.69 36.43 -31.70
CA LEU A 12 -42.44 35.48 -30.62
C LEU A 12 -40.92 35.27 -30.52
N VAL A 13 -40.29 35.70 -29.43
CA VAL A 13 -38.87 35.40 -29.16
C VAL A 13 -38.78 33.98 -28.63
N LEU A 14 -38.58 33.00 -29.52
CA LEU A 14 -37.94 31.74 -29.16
C LEU A 14 -36.44 32.02 -28.97
N SER A 15 -35.93 31.94 -27.75
CA SER A 15 -34.48 31.84 -27.55
C SER A 15 -34.04 30.43 -27.92
N SER A 16 -33.65 30.24 -29.18
CA SER A 16 -32.80 29.10 -29.56
C SER A 16 -31.48 29.20 -28.79
N ALA A 17 -31.21 28.22 -27.93
CA ALA A 17 -29.86 27.92 -27.49
C ALA A 17 -29.07 27.48 -28.74
N LYS A 18 -28.34 28.44 -29.33
CA LYS A 18 -27.41 28.14 -30.41
C LYS A 18 -26.27 27.32 -29.83
N ASN A 19 -26.13 26.11 -30.37
CA ASN A 19 -24.89 25.36 -30.40
C ASN A 19 -23.73 26.30 -30.76
N LEU A 20 -22.91 26.64 -29.77
CA LEU A 20 -21.55 27.09 -30.00
C LEU A 20 -20.75 25.86 -30.40
N ARG A 21 -20.75 25.57 -31.71
CA ARG A 21 -19.64 24.87 -32.34
C ARG A 21 -18.42 25.75 -32.13
N ALA A 22 -17.62 25.44 -31.12
CA ALA A 22 -16.23 25.85 -31.11
C ALA A 22 -15.59 25.17 -32.34
N THR A 23 -15.29 25.97 -33.34
CA THR A 23 -14.38 25.58 -34.41
C THR A 23 -13.04 25.30 -33.75
N ASP A 24 -12.64 24.03 -33.74
CA ASP A 24 -11.27 23.60 -33.43
C ASP A 24 -10.33 24.29 -34.41
N ASN A 25 -9.69 25.36 -33.91
CA ASN A 25 -8.50 25.89 -34.53
C ASN A 25 -7.33 25.02 -34.07
N ASN A 26 -6.80 24.32 -35.05
CA ASN A 26 -5.57 23.56 -35.05
C ASN A 26 -4.40 24.53 -34.83
N ASP A 27 -4.12 24.91 -33.58
CA ASP A 27 -2.88 25.56 -33.15
C ASP A 27 -2.18 24.64 -32.15
N GLY A 28 -1.02 24.13 -32.58
CA GLY A 28 -0.17 23.28 -31.76
C GLY A 28 0.25 23.99 -30.47
N ASN A 29 0.15 23.25 -29.37
CA ASN A 29 0.85 23.52 -28.12
C ASN A 29 0.34 24.70 -27.25
N THR A 30 -0.97 24.81 -27.05
CA THR A 30 -1.50 25.64 -25.95
C THR A 30 -1.51 24.82 -24.64
N ARG A 31 -0.61 25.16 -23.71
CA ARG A 31 -0.57 24.54 -22.36
C ARG A 31 -1.93 24.74 -21.67
N ARG A 32 -2.57 23.65 -21.27
CA ARG A 32 -3.84 23.66 -20.54
C ARG A 32 -3.58 23.90 -19.05
N LEU A 33 -3.69 25.17 -18.66
CA LEU A 33 -3.44 25.63 -17.29
C LEU A 33 -4.76 25.83 -16.54
N LYS A 34 -4.85 25.29 -15.32
CA LYS A 34 -6.02 25.40 -14.43
C LYS A 34 -5.60 25.83 -13.02
N LYS A 35 -6.34 26.74 -12.40
CA LYS A 35 -6.09 27.10 -10.99
C LYS A 35 -6.48 25.95 -10.07
N ILE A 36 -5.64 25.63 -9.09
CA ILE A 36 -6.02 24.73 -8.00
C ILE A 36 -6.80 25.53 -6.95
N THR A 37 -8.03 25.12 -6.69
CA THR A 37 -8.94 25.84 -5.79
C THR A 37 -9.28 25.07 -4.53
N GLU A 38 -9.05 23.76 -4.54
CA GLU A 38 -9.40 22.86 -3.44
C GLU A 38 -8.15 22.14 -2.92
N PRO A 39 -8.12 21.80 -1.62
CA PRO A 39 -7.15 20.86 -1.09
C PRO A 39 -7.21 19.51 -1.81
N CYS A 40 -6.11 18.79 -1.80
CA CYS A 40 -6.02 17.45 -2.38
C CYS A 40 -5.22 16.52 -1.47
N THR A 41 -5.30 15.21 -1.72
CA THR A 41 -4.58 14.24 -0.90
C THR A 41 -3.11 14.17 -1.33
N ALA A 42 -2.21 14.27 -0.36
CA ALA A 42 -0.79 13.98 -0.55
C ALA A 42 -0.57 12.50 -0.87
N LEU A 43 0.04 12.21 -2.01
CA LEU A 43 0.54 10.88 -2.35
C LEU A 43 2.04 10.94 -2.56
N LEU A 44 2.78 9.99 -2.00
CA LEU A 44 4.15 9.74 -2.42
C LEU A 44 4.13 8.79 -3.60
N ALA A 45 4.94 9.09 -4.61
CA ALA A 45 5.30 8.16 -5.67
C ALA A 45 6.77 7.84 -5.53
N ASP A 46 7.08 6.56 -5.70
CA ASP A 46 8.44 6.04 -5.76
C ASP A 46 8.56 5.36 -7.13
N ILE A 47 9.47 5.85 -7.97
CA ILE A 47 9.69 5.34 -9.32
C ILE A 47 11.12 4.84 -9.41
N GLN A 48 11.25 3.62 -9.92
CA GLN A 48 12.54 3.12 -10.38
C GLN A 48 12.63 3.17 -11.91
N TYR A 49 13.76 3.68 -12.40
CA TYR A 49 14.10 3.69 -13.81
C TYR A 49 15.03 2.52 -14.16
N ASP A 50 15.02 2.15 -15.45
CA ASP A 50 15.84 1.04 -15.99
C ASP A 50 17.35 1.22 -15.78
N ASP A 51 17.82 2.45 -15.62
CA ASP A 51 19.22 2.78 -15.36
C ASP A 51 19.63 2.62 -13.88
N GLY A 52 18.70 2.17 -13.04
CA GLY A 52 18.89 1.98 -11.60
C GLY A 52 18.79 3.27 -10.79
N THR A 53 18.38 4.39 -11.39
CA THR A 53 18.05 5.61 -10.66
C THR A 53 16.64 5.54 -10.06
N ASP A 54 16.47 6.21 -8.91
CA ASP A 54 15.22 6.36 -8.20
C ASP A 54 14.73 7.81 -8.28
N GLU A 55 13.43 7.99 -8.47
CA GLU A 55 12.77 9.26 -8.24
C GLU A 55 11.63 9.10 -7.25
N GLU A 56 11.72 9.87 -6.18
CA GLU A 56 10.64 10.03 -5.22
C GLU A 56 10.11 11.46 -5.32
N TYR A 57 8.79 11.59 -5.43
CA TYR A 57 8.14 12.89 -5.47
C TYR A 57 6.80 12.90 -4.75
N LEU A 58 6.42 14.11 -4.31
CA LEU A 58 5.10 14.37 -3.78
C LEU A 58 4.12 14.66 -4.91
N ALA A 59 2.97 14.03 -4.84
CA ALA A 59 1.84 14.24 -5.75
C ALA A 59 0.58 14.65 -4.98
N CYS A 60 -0.35 15.22 -5.73
CA CYS A 60 -1.62 15.74 -5.30
C CYS A 60 -2.74 14.96 -5.99
N GLU A 61 -3.48 14.15 -5.24
CA GLU A 61 -4.66 13.43 -5.71
C GLU A 61 -5.92 14.25 -5.45
N THR A 62 -6.57 14.70 -6.52
CA THR A 62 -7.84 15.43 -6.47
C THR A 62 -9.02 14.48 -6.22
N SER A 63 -10.17 15.04 -5.86
CA SER A 63 -11.37 14.26 -5.49
C SER A 63 -11.90 13.36 -6.59
N ASP A 64 -11.57 13.66 -7.86
CA ASP A 64 -11.90 12.84 -9.02
C ASP A 64 -10.87 11.73 -9.32
N GLY A 65 -9.82 11.62 -8.50
CA GLY A 65 -8.75 10.63 -8.65
C GLY A 65 -7.66 11.04 -9.64
N MET A 66 -7.67 12.27 -10.18
CA MET A 66 -6.53 12.76 -10.95
C MET A 66 -5.35 12.99 -10.02
N ILE A 67 -4.14 12.72 -10.50
CA ILE A 67 -2.93 12.85 -9.70
C ILE A 67 -1.96 13.78 -10.41
N TYR A 68 -1.42 14.76 -9.68
CA TYR A 68 -0.50 15.76 -10.23
C TYR A 68 0.77 15.85 -9.40
N LYS A 69 1.94 15.78 -10.03
CA LYS A 69 3.24 15.96 -9.34
C LYS A 69 3.40 17.40 -8.86
N VAL A 70 3.79 17.59 -7.60
CA VAL A 70 3.97 18.91 -7.00
C VAL A 70 5.42 19.37 -7.18
N GLU A 71 5.70 20.22 -8.17
CA GLU A 71 7.08 20.60 -8.54
C GLU A 71 7.79 21.39 -7.44
N ALA A 72 7.05 22.18 -6.66
CA ALA A 72 7.62 22.97 -5.56
C ALA A 72 8.03 22.11 -4.34
N ALA A 73 7.59 20.84 -4.26
CA ALA A 73 7.92 19.91 -3.20
C ALA A 73 9.12 19.04 -3.61
N ASN A 74 10.32 19.56 -3.36
CA ASN A 74 11.57 18.84 -3.69
C ASN A 74 11.86 17.65 -2.74
N LYS A 75 12.92 16.89 -3.04
CA LYS A 75 13.33 15.71 -2.25
C LYS A 75 13.57 16.02 -0.76
N ASN A 76 14.07 17.21 -0.42
CA ASN A 76 14.24 17.61 0.99
C ASN A 76 12.89 17.80 1.68
N PHE A 77 11.93 18.46 1.01
CA PHE A 77 10.58 18.61 1.53
C PHE A 77 9.93 17.25 1.81
N VAL A 78 10.05 16.30 0.89
CA VAL A 78 9.54 14.93 1.08
C VAL A 78 10.21 14.24 2.27
N ASN A 79 11.54 14.27 2.33
CA ASN A 79 12.30 13.62 3.40
C ASN A 79 11.95 14.17 4.79
N ASP A 80 11.91 15.49 4.93
CA ASP A 80 11.70 16.16 6.21
C ASP A 80 10.27 15.99 6.73
N ASN A 81 9.28 15.91 5.83
CA ASN A 81 7.86 15.88 6.21
C ASN A 81 7.24 14.48 6.25
N PHE A 82 7.65 13.59 5.34
CA PHE A 82 7.02 12.27 5.18
C PHE A 82 7.91 11.10 5.60
N LYS A 83 9.24 11.19 5.41
CA LYS A 83 10.16 10.11 5.84
C LYS A 83 10.55 10.23 7.30
N LYS A 84 11.00 11.43 7.69
CA LYS A 84 11.41 11.76 9.08
C LYS A 84 10.31 12.47 9.85
N GLY A 85 9.36 13.07 9.13
CA GLY A 85 8.27 13.83 9.71
C GLY A 85 7.10 12.94 10.13
N GLN A 86 5.99 13.59 10.44
CA GLN A 86 4.79 12.92 10.96
C GLN A 86 3.67 12.77 9.92
N PHE A 87 3.90 13.22 8.69
CA PHE A 87 2.92 13.16 7.61
C PHE A 87 3.03 11.83 6.87
N LYS A 88 1.91 11.39 6.32
CA LYS A 88 1.77 10.09 5.67
C LYS A 88 1.07 10.24 4.33
N SER A 89 1.56 9.52 3.34
CA SER A 89 0.89 9.37 2.04
C SER A 89 -0.53 8.83 2.23
N GLY A 90 -1.50 9.36 1.49
CA GLY A 90 -2.92 9.00 1.58
C GLY A 90 -3.68 9.62 2.77
N GLU A 91 -2.96 10.01 3.84
CA GLU A 91 -3.50 10.49 5.11
C GLU A 91 -3.23 11.98 5.40
N THR A 92 -2.61 12.68 4.45
CA THR A 92 -2.28 14.10 4.55
C THR A 92 -2.98 14.87 3.44
N ASP A 93 -3.52 16.05 3.75
CA ASP A 93 -4.04 17.01 2.80
C ASP A 93 -2.98 18.06 2.46
N LEU A 94 -2.94 18.44 1.18
CA LEU A 94 -2.13 19.51 0.63
C LEU A 94 -2.99 20.75 0.40
N SER A 95 -2.52 21.89 0.88
CA SER A 95 -3.08 23.21 0.56
C SER A 95 -2.05 24.03 -0.21
N PHE A 96 -2.47 24.77 -1.23
CA PHE A 96 -1.57 25.47 -2.13
C PHE A 96 -1.68 27.00 -2.02
N PRO A 97 -0.59 27.73 -2.31
CA PRO A 97 -0.65 29.19 -2.41
C PRO A 97 -1.53 29.63 -3.60
N GLU A 98 -1.99 30.89 -3.59
CA GLU A 98 -2.95 31.39 -4.59
C GLU A 98 -2.43 31.37 -6.04
N ASP A 99 -1.11 31.37 -6.22
CA ASP A 99 -0.43 31.32 -7.51
C ASP A 99 -0.24 29.91 -8.06
N ALA A 100 -0.68 28.88 -7.33
CA ALA A 100 -0.55 27.50 -7.76
C ALA A 100 -1.45 27.18 -8.96
N VAL A 101 -0.86 26.52 -9.96
CA VAL A 101 -1.51 26.19 -11.23
C VAL A 101 -1.21 24.74 -11.59
N ILE A 102 -2.26 24.01 -11.95
CA ILE A 102 -2.20 22.71 -12.60
C ILE A 102 -1.85 22.91 -14.07
N ASP A 103 -0.78 22.26 -14.51
CA ASP A 103 -0.44 22.05 -15.91
C ASP A 103 -0.95 20.66 -16.31
N GLU A 104 -2.10 20.61 -16.97
CA GLU A 104 -2.74 19.35 -17.36
C GLU A 104 -1.92 18.61 -18.42
N SER A 105 -1.12 19.33 -19.21
CA SER A 105 -0.29 18.74 -20.27
C SER A 105 0.89 17.93 -19.72
N THR A 106 1.40 18.31 -18.55
CA THR A 106 2.51 17.60 -17.89
C THR A 106 2.05 16.85 -16.64
N ALA A 107 0.76 16.90 -16.30
CA ALA A 107 0.20 16.42 -15.04
C ALA A 107 1.01 16.90 -13.81
N THR A 108 1.34 18.20 -13.78
CA THR A 108 2.08 18.80 -12.66
C THR A 108 1.35 19.99 -12.04
N ILE A 109 1.72 20.33 -10.80
CA ILE A 109 1.33 21.55 -10.11
C ILE A 109 2.58 22.41 -9.92
N LYS A 110 2.48 23.65 -10.42
CA LYS A 110 3.52 24.68 -10.36
C LYS A 110 3.09 25.76 -9.40
N SER A 111 4.00 26.20 -8.53
CA SER A 111 3.76 27.27 -7.56
C SER A 111 5.08 27.87 -7.10
N SER A 112 5.04 29.09 -6.55
CA SER A 112 6.22 29.78 -6.01
C SER A 112 6.78 29.16 -4.72
N SER A 113 6.00 28.35 -4.01
CA SER A 113 6.39 27.76 -2.73
C SER A 113 5.76 26.38 -2.51
N ALA A 114 6.38 25.57 -1.64
CA ALA A 114 5.90 24.24 -1.30
C ALA A 114 4.48 24.28 -0.66
N PRO A 115 3.67 23.23 -0.82
CA PRO A 115 2.32 23.19 -0.26
C PRO A 115 2.35 23.17 1.28
N GLY A 116 1.30 23.70 1.89
CA GLY A 116 0.98 23.46 3.29
C GLY A 116 0.49 22.03 3.51
N LEU A 117 0.77 21.47 4.68
CA LEU A 117 0.44 20.09 5.05
C LEU A 117 -0.52 20.06 6.24
N ALA A 118 -1.60 19.29 6.12
CA ALA A 118 -2.54 19.05 7.21
C ALA A 118 -2.82 17.54 7.34
N LYS A 119 -2.78 17.01 8.56
CA LYS A 119 -3.21 15.62 8.80
C LYS A 119 -4.73 15.54 8.63
N LYS A 120 -5.22 14.53 7.93
CA LYS A 120 -6.66 14.31 7.84
C LYS A 120 -7.25 13.95 9.20
N ASP A 121 -8.45 14.45 9.48
CA ASP A 121 -9.15 14.13 10.73
C ASP A 121 -9.60 12.66 10.72
N TRP A 122 -9.15 11.88 11.69
CA TRP A 122 -9.11 10.41 11.62
C TRP A 122 -10.51 9.76 11.53
N GLU A 123 -11.54 10.41 12.08
CA GLU A 123 -12.93 9.92 12.01
C GLU A 123 -13.50 10.04 10.59
N SER A 124 -13.04 11.02 9.81
CA SER A 124 -13.49 11.25 8.42
C SER A 124 -12.80 10.35 7.39
N VAL A 125 -11.59 9.86 7.67
CA VAL A 125 -10.79 9.01 6.78
C VAL A 125 -11.36 7.60 6.67
N ARG A 126 -11.80 7.00 7.79
CA ARG A 126 -12.40 5.65 7.83
C ARG A 126 -13.70 5.53 7.03
N GLN A 127 -14.45 6.62 6.86
CA GLN A 127 -15.73 6.61 6.14
C GLN A 127 -15.60 6.87 4.64
N ARG A 128 -14.47 7.39 4.16
CA ARG A 128 -14.32 7.85 2.76
C ARG A 128 -13.21 7.18 1.96
N ARG A 129 -12.23 6.51 2.60
CA ARG A 129 -11.16 5.78 1.91
C ARG A 129 -10.92 4.41 2.53
N ASN A 130 -10.73 3.41 1.66
CA ASN A 130 -10.08 2.16 2.05
C ASN A 130 -8.57 2.42 2.14
N LEU A 131 -8.09 2.91 3.29
CA LEU A 131 -6.65 2.89 3.62
C LEU A 131 -6.11 1.46 3.44
N ALA A 132 -4.78 1.32 3.25
CA ALA A 132 -4.10 0.03 3.11
C ALA A 132 -4.52 -0.96 4.22
N THR A 133 -5.54 -1.74 3.91
CA THR A 133 -6.07 -2.79 4.77
C THR A 133 -5.49 -4.05 4.20
N VAL A 134 -4.53 -4.60 4.92
CA VAL A 134 -3.69 -5.69 4.45
C VAL A 134 -4.32 -7.06 4.71
N VAL A 135 -5.65 -7.09 4.87
CA VAL A 135 -6.45 -8.30 5.07
C VAL A 135 -7.80 -8.18 4.37
N GLY A 136 -8.46 -9.32 4.19
CA GLY A 136 -9.74 -9.48 3.52
C GLY A 136 -9.60 -9.47 2.00
N ASP A 137 -10.73 -9.36 1.34
CA ASP A 137 -10.79 -9.30 -0.12
C ASP A 137 -10.58 -7.86 -0.60
N LYS A 138 -9.77 -7.71 -1.65
CA LYS A 138 -9.50 -6.43 -2.35
C LYS A 138 -9.83 -6.57 -3.81
N THR A 139 -10.74 -5.75 -4.30
CA THR A 139 -11.08 -5.71 -5.72
C THR A 139 -9.99 -5.02 -6.52
N ILE A 140 -9.58 -5.64 -7.63
CA ILE A 140 -8.60 -5.14 -8.59
C ILE A 140 -9.29 -4.93 -9.93
N LEU A 141 -9.09 -3.77 -10.54
CA LEU A 141 -9.43 -3.50 -11.93
C LEU A 141 -8.14 -3.28 -12.74
N ALA A 142 -7.87 -4.14 -13.71
CA ALA A 142 -6.78 -3.93 -14.66
C ALA A 142 -7.29 -3.23 -15.92
N VAL A 143 -6.65 -2.14 -16.30
CA VAL A 143 -7.07 -1.28 -17.41
C VAL A 143 -6.11 -1.47 -18.57
N ARG A 144 -6.62 -2.07 -19.64
CA ARG A 144 -5.93 -2.19 -20.92
C ARG A 144 -6.08 -0.87 -21.68
N VAL A 145 -4.97 -0.20 -21.96
CA VAL A 145 -5.01 1.14 -22.55
C VAL A 145 -4.81 1.12 -24.07
N ILE A 146 -5.64 1.87 -24.78
CA ILE A 146 -5.46 2.24 -26.18
C ILE A 146 -5.24 3.77 -26.23
N ALA A 147 -4.03 4.18 -26.57
CA ALA A 147 -3.67 5.57 -26.85
C ALA A 147 -3.98 5.93 -28.32
N SER A 148 -3.82 7.21 -28.69
CA SER A 148 -4.07 7.65 -30.07
C SER A 148 -3.06 7.13 -31.09
N ASP A 149 -1.86 6.75 -30.63
CA ASP A 149 -0.71 6.31 -31.44
C ASP A 149 -0.13 4.96 -31.01
N GLY A 150 -0.74 4.27 -30.04
CA GLY A 150 -0.25 3.01 -29.51
C GLY A 150 -1.29 2.26 -28.68
N LEU A 151 -1.07 0.98 -28.43
CA LEU A 151 -1.90 0.19 -27.52
C LEU A 151 -1.04 -0.72 -26.65
N TYR A 152 -1.57 -1.06 -25.47
CA TYR A 152 -1.03 -2.14 -24.66
C TYR A 152 -1.08 -3.47 -25.41
N GLY A 153 0.04 -4.19 -25.42
CA GLY A 153 0.32 -5.27 -26.38
C GLY A 153 -0.48 -6.55 -26.21
N PHE A 154 -1.18 -6.75 -25.09
CA PHE A 154 -1.88 -7.99 -24.78
C PHE A 154 -3.40 -7.82 -24.75
N THR A 155 -4.13 -8.93 -24.82
CA THR A 155 -5.61 -8.92 -24.81
C THR A 155 -6.15 -8.82 -23.39
N GLU A 156 -7.45 -8.51 -23.26
CA GLU A 156 -8.11 -8.53 -21.94
C GLU A 156 -8.10 -9.91 -21.29
N ALA A 157 -8.20 -10.98 -22.10
CA ALA A 157 -8.17 -12.35 -21.61
C ALA A 157 -6.79 -12.71 -21.03
N VAL A 158 -5.71 -12.33 -21.73
CA VAL A 158 -4.34 -12.50 -21.21
C VAL A 158 -4.18 -11.71 -19.93
N LEU A 159 -4.47 -10.40 -19.94
CA LEU A 159 -4.31 -9.57 -18.73
C LEU A 159 -5.14 -10.08 -17.54
N SER A 160 -6.34 -10.63 -17.78
CA SER A 160 -7.13 -11.24 -16.72
C SER A 160 -6.51 -12.53 -16.17
N ASP A 161 -5.85 -13.32 -17.02
CA ASP A 161 -5.10 -14.50 -16.60
C ASP A 161 -3.87 -14.12 -15.77
N GLU A 162 -3.05 -13.19 -16.26
CA GLU A 162 -1.83 -12.70 -15.58
C GLU A 162 -2.11 -12.10 -14.20
N VAL A 163 -3.30 -11.53 -13.98
CA VAL A 163 -3.66 -10.91 -12.70
C VAL A 163 -4.40 -11.89 -11.78
N PHE A 164 -5.22 -12.79 -12.33
CA PHE A 164 -6.17 -13.58 -11.54
C PHE A 164 -6.17 -15.10 -11.78
N GLY A 165 -5.38 -15.60 -12.72
CA GLY A 165 -5.33 -17.01 -13.12
C GLY A 165 -6.62 -17.50 -13.79
N THR A 166 -7.28 -16.67 -14.62
CA THR A 166 -8.58 -17.01 -15.22
C THR A 166 -8.54 -18.11 -16.30
N SER A 167 -7.37 -18.37 -16.88
CA SER A 167 -7.12 -19.35 -17.93
C SER A 167 -5.96 -20.30 -17.61
N GLY A 168 -5.57 -20.42 -16.34
CA GLY A 168 -4.65 -21.45 -15.86
C GLY A 168 -3.25 -20.96 -15.53
N ASP A 169 -3.00 -19.65 -15.56
CA ASP A 169 -1.77 -19.08 -14.99
C ASP A 169 -1.64 -19.53 -13.52
N SER A 170 -0.52 -20.18 -13.25
CA SER A 170 -0.22 -20.83 -11.98
C SER A 170 0.29 -19.87 -10.91
N PHE A 171 0.90 -18.74 -11.31
CA PHE A 171 1.45 -17.75 -10.40
C PHE A 171 1.25 -16.33 -10.93
N ASN A 172 0.25 -15.66 -10.35
CA ASN A 172 -0.22 -14.32 -10.67
C ASN A 172 -0.29 -13.45 -9.41
N LEU A 173 -0.64 -12.17 -9.56
CA LEU A 173 -0.91 -11.26 -8.45
C LEU A 173 -1.83 -11.87 -7.37
N LYS A 174 -2.95 -12.48 -7.78
CA LYS A 174 -3.91 -13.08 -6.86
C LYS A 174 -3.32 -14.26 -6.10
N SER A 175 -2.74 -15.23 -6.79
CA SER A 175 -2.17 -16.41 -6.10
C SER A 175 -0.99 -16.01 -5.22
N GLY A 176 -0.14 -15.07 -5.64
CA GLY A 176 0.98 -14.55 -4.86
C GLY A 176 0.58 -13.92 -3.53
N TYR A 177 -0.37 -12.98 -3.53
CA TYR A 177 -0.85 -12.41 -2.25
C TYR A 177 -1.58 -13.44 -1.39
N SER A 178 -2.42 -14.29 -1.99
CA SER A 178 -3.19 -15.27 -1.23
C SER A 178 -2.29 -16.30 -0.56
N GLN A 179 -1.30 -16.85 -1.28
CA GLN A 179 -0.40 -17.86 -0.71
C GLN A 179 0.55 -17.26 0.35
N CYS A 180 1.12 -16.08 0.11
CA CYS A 180 2.04 -15.45 1.06
C CYS A 180 1.34 -15.00 2.35
N SER A 181 0.04 -14.73 2.30
CA SER A 181 -0.76 -14.31 3.46
C SER A 181 -1.54 -15.44 4.12
N HIS A 182 -1.44 -16.68 3.63
CA HIS A 182 -2.32 -17.80 4.04
C HIS A 182 -3.81 -17.48 3.90
N GLY A 183 -4.18 -16.85 2.79
CA GLY A 183 -5.56 -16.47 2.47
C GLY A 183 -6.09 -15.28 3.27
N LYS A 184 -5.26 -14.64 4.10
CA LYS A 184 -5.65 -13.47 4.89
C LYS A 184 -5.84 -12.23 4.03
N LEU A 185 -5.16 -12.11 2.90
CA LEU A 185 -5.34 -11.05 1.91
C LEU A 185 -5.55 -11.65 0.52
N ASN A 186 -6.69 -11.37 -0.09
CA ASN A 186 -7.04 -11.92 -1.40
C ASN A 186 -7.30 -10.80 -2.41
N MET A 187 -6.58 -10.84 -3.53
CA MET A 187 -6.83 -9.96 -4.66
C MET A 187 -7.89 -10.59 -5.55
N ILE A 188 -9.08 -9.99 -5.57
CA ILE A 188 -10.24 -10.49 -6.31
C ILE A 188 -10.57 -9.55 -7.48
N LYS A 189 -11.26 -10.08 -8.48
CA LYS A 189 -11.67 -9.31 -9.66
C LYS A 189 -12.63 -8.18 -9.25
N ALA A 190 -12.50 -7.02 -9.89
CA ALA A 190 -13.57 -6.03 -9.86
C ALA A 190 -14.87 -6.64 -10.43
N ASN A 191 -16.01 -6.18 -9.92
CA ASN A 191 -17.31 -6.66 -10.37
C ASN A 191 -17.52 -6.35 -11.85
N ASP A 192 -18.08 -7.31 -12.57
CA ASP A 192 -18.47 -7.09 -13.96
C ASP A 192 -19.47 -5.92 -14.05
N ARG A 193 -19.24 -5.03 -15.01
CA ARG A 193 -20.04 -3.83 -15.20
C ARG A 193 -20.06 -3.43 -16.66
N THR A 194 -21.25 -3.36 -17.23
CA THR A 194 -21.44 -2.87 -18.60
C THR A 194 -21.80 -1.40 -18.56
N ALA A 195 -21.05 -0.60 -19.30
CA ALA A 195 -21.36 0.79 -19.65
C ALA A 195 -21.62 0.90 -21.16
N THR A 196 -21.99 2.10 -21.63
CA THR A 196 -22.33 2.32 -23.05
C THR A 196 -21.14 2.08 -23.99
N GLU A 197 -19.93 2.39 -23.54
CA GLU A 197 -18.73 2.42 -24.39
C GLU A 197 -17.64 1.42 -23.96
N ALA A 198 -17.76 0.82 -22.78
CA ALA A 198 -16.84 -0.20 -22.29
C ALA A 198 -17.54 -1.19 -21.34
N THR A 199 -16.95 -2.36 -21.15
CA THR A 199 -17.42 -3.35 -20.18
C THR A 199 -16.25 -3.81 -19.33
N ILE A 200 -16.41 -3.75 -18.01
CA ILE A 200 -15.56 -4.48 -17.07
C ILE A 200 -16.02 -5.94 -17.13
N SER A 201 -15.12 -6.83 -17.51
CA SER A 201 -15.35 -8.28 -17.55
C SER A 201 -14.13 -8.98 -16.98
N ASN A 202 -14.34 -9.89 -16.04
CA ASN A 202 -13.27 -10.63 -15.37
C ASN A 202 -12.17 -9.71 -14.78
N GLY A 203 -12.58 -8.59 -14.19
CA GLY A 203 -11.67 -7.64 -13.57
C GLY A 203 -10.81 -6.83 -14.55
N VAL A 204 -11.11 -6.87 -15.85
CA VAL A 204 -10.38 -6.14 -16.89
C VAL A 204 -11.34 -5.24 -17.69
N VAL A 205 -10.83 -4.10 -18.15
CA VAL A 205 -11.52 -3.21 -19.10
C VAL A 205 -10.55 -2.59 -20.09
N THR A 206 -10.94 -2.48 -21.36
CA THR A 206 -10.24 -1.64 -22.34
C THR A 206 -10.75 -0.20 -22.28
N ILE A 207 -9.81 0.76 -22.17
CA ILE A 207 -10.08 2.19 -22.22
C ILE A 207 -9.28 2.84 -23.35
N THR A 208 -9.98 3.61 -24.18
CA THR A 208 -9.39 4.35 -25.30
C THR A 208 -9.29 5.82 -24.95
N VAL A 209 -8.12 6.42 -25.12
CA VAL A 209 -7.88 7.85 -24.87
C VAL A 209 -7.26 8.52 -26.10
N ALA A 210 -7.53 9.83 -26.24
CA ALA A 210 -6.95 10.63 -27.32
C ALA A 210 -5.47 11.00 -27.08
N THR A 211 -4.98 10.85 -25.84
CA THR A 211 -3.60 11.13 -25.45
C THR A 211 -2.63 10.22 -26.19
N SER A 212 -1.54 10.79 -26.71
CA SER A 212 -0.44 10.07 -27.36
C SER A 212 0.54 9.51 -26.32
N THR A 213 1.19 8.40 -26.63
CA THR A 213 2.27 7.82 -25.81
C THR A 213 3.43 8.81 -25.59
N THR A 214 3.63 9.76 -26.51
CA THR A 214 4.69 10.78 -26.41
C THR A 214 4.40 11.91 -25.43
N GLU A 215 3.16 12.03 -24.94
CA GLU A 215 2.79 13.01 -23.90
C GLU A 215 3.23 12.58 -22.49
N GLY A 216 3.67 11.33 -22.34
CA GLY A 216 4.19 10.79 -21.09
C GLY A 216 3.12 10.20 -20.17
N ASP A 217 3.58 9.47 -19.16
CA ASP A 217 2.76 8.66 -18.27
C ASP A 217 1.84 9.48 -17.36
N GLY A 218 2.28 10.67 -16.93
CA GLY A 218 1.47 11.55 -16.08
C GLY A 218 0.20 12.03 -16.79
N ALA A 219 0.33 12.52 -18.03
CA ALA A 219 -0.79 12.95 -18.85
C ALA A 219 -1.68 11.76 -19.22
N MET A 220 -1.09 10.63 -19.61
CA MET A 220 -1.79 9.39 -19.93
C MET A 220 -2.62 8.88 -18.75
N ARG A 221 -2.04 8.80 -17.54
CA ARG A 221 -2.71 8.36 -16.31
C ARG A 221 -3.97 9.18 -16.04
N ASN A 222 -3.87 10.51 -16.12
CA ASN A 222 -5.02 11.37 -15.88
C ASN A 222 -6.06 11.26 -17.01
N ALA A 223 -5.65 11.10 -18.26
CA ALA A 223 -6.59 10.84 -19.36
C ALA A 223 -7.38 9.54 -19.16
N ILE A 224 -6.72 8.46 -18.73
CA ILE A 224 -7.35 7.18 -18.41
C ILE A 224 -8.35 7.35 -17.25
N THR A 225 -7.94 8.03 -16.17
CA THR A 225 -8.81 8.32 -15.02
C THR A 225 -10.07 9.10 -15.43
N ALA A 226 -9.93 10.16 -16.23
CA ALA A 226 -11.06 10.93 -16.75
C ALA A 226 -12.02 10.03 -17.53
N GLU A 227 -11.47 9.19 -18.41
CA GLU A 227 -12.26 8.35 -19.29
C GLU A 227 -12.98 7.24 -18.52
N LEU A 228 -12.34 6.61 -17.54
CA LEU A 228 -12.98 5.66 -16.63
C LEU A 228 -14.15 6.30 -15.89
N ASN A 229 -13.93 7.49 -15.30
CA ASN A 229 -14.96 8.23 -14.59
C ASN A 229 -16.15 8.55 -15.51
N ARG A 230 -15.88 9.02 -16.73
CA ARG A 230 -16.90 9.37 -17.72
C ARG A 230 -17.69 8.16 -18.18
N VAL A 231 -17.00 7.10 -18.64
CA VAL A 231 -17.64 5.90 -19.21
C VAL A 231 -18.49 5.19 -18.18
N PHE A 232 -18.01 5.06 -16.94
CA PHE A 232 -18.75 4.37 -15.88
C PHE A 232 -19.61 5.31 -15.02
N GLY A 233 -19.64 6.61 -15.31
CA GLY A 233 -20.43 7.59 -14.54
C GLY A 233 -20.10 7.57 -13.04
N VAL A 234 -18.81 7.47 -12.70
CA VAL A 234 -18.32 7.49 -11.31
C VAL A 234 -17.53 8.76 -11.05
N SER A 235 -17.46 9.17 -9.78
CA SER A 235 -16.69 10.35 -9.39
C SER A 235 -15.19 10.09 -9.34
N SER A 236 -14.75 8.85 -9.07
CA SER A 236 -13.34 8.46 -8.94
C SER A 236 -13.19 6.95 -9.26
N PRO A 237 -12.03 6.49 -9.74
CA PRO A 237 -11.79 5.07 -10.01
C PRO A 237 -11.95 4.15 -8.79
N THR A 238 -11.79 4.69 -7.57
CA THR A 238 -12.00 3.94 -6.31
C THR A 238 -13.43 3.43 -6.12
N ALA A 239 -14.40 3.96 -6.88
CA ALA A 239 -15.77 3.45 -6.93
C ALA A 239 -15.91 2.17 -7.79
N LEU A 240 -14.90 1.84 -8.59
CA LEU A 240 -14.88 0.65 -9.45
C LEU A 240 -14.15 -0.52 -8.79
N ALA A 241 -13.06 -0.24 -8.09
CA ALA A 241 -12.23 -1.24 -7.41
C ALA A 241 -11.42 -0.61 -6.27
N ASN A 242 -10.89 -1.45 -5.37
CA ASN A 242 -9.98 -0.99 -4.31
C ASN A 242 -8.63 -0.56 -4.88
N HIS A 243 -8.14 -1.30 -5.87
CA HIS A 243 -6.94 -0.94 -6.62
C HIS A 243 -7.21 -0.99 -8.11
N VAL A 244 -6.57 -0.10 -8.85
CA VAL A 244 -6.70 0.01 -10.31
C VAL A 244 -5.32 0.09 -10.93
N MET A 245 -5.03 -0.89 -11.78
CA MET A 245 -3.77 -1.06 -12.49
C MET A 245 -3.89 -0.47 -13.89
N TYR A 246 -3.06 0.50 -14.25
CA TYR A 246 -3.03 1.05 -15.60
C TYR A 246 -1.91 0.38 -16.41
N CYS A 247 -2.30 -0.47 -17.36
CA CYS A 247 -1.38 -1.17 -18.25
C CYS A 247 -1.18 -0.33 -19.53
N LEU A 248 -0.09 0.42 -19.59
CA LEU A 248 0.16 1.41 -20.63
C LEU A 248 0.71 0.78 -21.92
N PRO A 249 0.53 1.42 -23.09
CA PRO A 249 1.27 1.06 -24.29
C PRO A 249 2.80 1.18 -24.12
N PRO A 250 3.60 0.48 -24.94
CA PRO A 250 5.05 0.63 -24.94
C PRO A 250 5.49 2.09 -25.11
N ASN A 251 6.63 2.45 -24.51
CA ASN A 251 7.26 3.78 -24.61
C ASN A 251 6.47 4.96 -24.02
N THR A 252 5.36 4.71 -23.33
CA THR A 252 4.59 5.78 -22.66
C THR A 252 5.29 6.33 -21.40
N MET A 253 6.12 5.51 -20.77
CA MET A 253 6.84 5.85 -19.54
C MET A 253 8.32 5.42 -19.64
N SER A 254 9.20 6.12 -18.91
CA SER A 254 10.64 5.83 -18.91
C SER A 254 11.06 4.72 -17.93
N GLY A 255 10.22 4.40 -16.94
CA GLY A 255 10.45 3.28 -16.01
C GLY A 255 9.67 2.02 -16.38
N ILE A 256 9.78 0.99 -15.56
CA ILE A 256 9.07 -0.28 -15.77
C ILE A 256 7.64 -0.27 -15.20
N ALA A 257 7.48 0.35 -14.03
CA ALA A 257 6.22 0.50 -13.33
C ALA A 257 6.42 1.52 -12.18
N TYR A 258 5.32 1.98 -11.61
CA TYR A 258 5.31 2.68 -10.32
C TYR A 258 3.93 2.61 -9.67
N ALA A 259 3.88 2.92 -8.38
CA ALA A 259 2.66 2.99 -7.62
C ALA A 259 2.68 4.13 -6.62
N PHE A 260 1.49 4.61 -6.28
CA PHE A 260 1.35 5.59 -5.22
C PHE A 260 1.23 4.89 -3.87
N VAL A 261 2.00 5.38 -2.89
CA VAL A 261 2.07 4.80 -1.55
C VAL A 261 0.75 4.99 -0.82
N ASN A 262 0.23 3.93 -0.20
CA ASN A 262 -1.03 3.95 0.55
C ASN A 262 -2.20 4.52 -0.30
N SER A 263 -2.28 4.06 -1.55
CA SER A 263 -3.19 4.55 -2.57
C SER A 263 -3.81 3.41 -3.38
N TRP A 264 -4.68 3.75 -4.31
CA TRP A 264 -5.41 2.82 -5.15
C TRP A 264 -4.74 2.55 -6.50
N ASN A 265 -3.80 3.40 -6.95
CA ASN A 265 -3.31 3.37 -8.33
C ASN A 265 -1.89 2.83 -8.44
N SER A 266 -1.70 1.93 -9.41
CA SER A 266 -0.40 1.51 -9.94
C SER A 266 -0.41 1.60 -11.47
N VAL A 267 0.77 1.84 -12.05
CA VAL A 267 0.95 2.11 -13.48
C VAL A 267 2.12 1.27 -13.98
N TYR A 268 1.93 0.59 -15.11
CA TYR A 268 2.89 -0.39 -15.63
C TYR A 268 3.20 -0.15 -17.09
N SER A 269 4.46 -0.30 -17.46
CA SER A 269 4.94 -0.22 -18.84
C SER A 269 4.71 -1.54 -19.57
N ASN A 270 3.71 -1.57 -20.46
CA ASN A 270 3.40 -2.70 -21.32
C ASN A 270 3.49 -4.06 -20.58
N GLN A 271 4.40 -4.94 -20.98
CA GLN A 271 4.57 -6.29 -20.43
C GLN A 271 4.85 -6.37 -18.92
N TRP A 272 5.34 -5.29 -18.28
CA TRP A 272 5.46 -5.26 -16.82
C TRP A 272 4.11 -5.30 -16.10
N CYS A 273 3.00 -5.03 -16.80
CA CYS A 273 1.66 -5.26 -16.26
C CYS A 273 1.28 -6.75 -16.18
N ASN A 274 2.13 -7.66 -16.70
CA ASN A 274 1.86 -9.10 -16.75
C ASN A 274 2.69 -9.84 -15.70
N TYR A 275 3.93 -9.38 -15.47
CA TYR A 275 4.83 -10.11 -14.60
C TYR A 275 4.41 -10.03 -13.13
N PRO A 276 4.15 -11.17 -12.45
CA PRO A 276 3.65 -11.20 -11.08
C PRO A 276 4.61 -10.50 -10.11
N SER A 277 5.93 -10.56 -10.35
CA SER A 277 6.91 -9.83 -9.56
C SER A 277 6.62 -8.32 -9.55
N GLY A 278 6.43 -7.71 -10.72
CA GLY A 278 6.14 -6.28 -10.83
C GLY A 278 4.76 -5.94 -10.26
N GLN A 279 3.75 -6.76 -10.58
CA GLN A 279 2.38 -6.54 -10.07
C GLN A 279 2.34 -6.58 -8.53
N ILE A 280 2.98 -7.59 -7.91
CA ILE A 280 3.01 -7.76 -6.46
C ILE A 280 3.78 -6.60 -5.80
N HIS A 281 4.91 -6.21 -6.39
CA HIS A 281 5.74 -5.10 -5.92
C HIS A 281 4.97 -3.79 -5.86
N GLU A 282 4.38 -3.38 -6.99
CA GLU A 282 3.66 -2.10 -7.09
C GLU A 282 2.41 -2.08 -6.22
N LEU A 283 1.68 -3.21 -6.15
CA LEU A 283 0.55 -3.30 -5.23
C LEU A 283 1.02 -3.28 -3.77
N GLY A 284 2.26 -3.68 -3.49
CA GLY A 284 2.90 -3.54 -2.19
C GLY A 284 2.98 -2.08 -1.77
N HIS A 285 3.38 -1.18 -2.66
CA HIS A 285 3.37 0.27 -2.39
C HIS A 285 1.96 0.80 -2.12
N ASN A 286 0.97 0.40 -2.92
CA ASN A 286 -0.44 0.70 -2.64
C ASN A 286 -0.87 0.25 -1.24
N LEU A 287 -0.29 -0.84 -0.74
CA LEU A 287 -0.48 -1.39 0.61
C LEU A 287 0.51 -0.87 1.66
N ASN A 288 1.14 0.30 1.39
CA ASN A 288 2.05 1.01 2.29
C ASN A 288 3.39 0.29 2.57
N MET A 289 3.86 -0.56 1.65
CA MET A 289 5.20 -1.14 1.73
C MET A 289 6.22 -0.31 0.98
N ALA A 290 7.34 0.02 1.61
CA ALA A 290 8.49 0.61 0.92
C ALA A 290 9.43 -0.48 0.39
N HIS A 291 10.45 -0.07 -0.34
CA HIS A 291 11.48 -0.96 -0.90
C HIS A 291 12.23 -1.80 0.14
N SER A 292 12.82 -2.89 -0.35
CA SER A 292 13.81 -3.72 0.33
C SER A 292 15.17 -3.57 -0.38
N ASN A 293 16.21 -3.35 0.40
CA ASN A 293 17.53 -2.93 -0.04
C ASN A 293 18.60 -3.94 0.42
N GLU A 294 19.70 -4.03 -0.33
CA GLU A 294 20.91 -4.75 0.09
C GLU A 294 22.14 -4.08 -0.55
N ALA A 295 22.97 -3.42 0.26
CA ALA A 295 24.16 -2.72 -0.24
C ALA A 295 23.82 -1.75 -1.40
N GLY A 296 22.69 -1.06 -1.26
CA GLY A 296 22.10 -0.15 -2.24
C GLY A 296 20.59 -0.33 -2.35
N THR A 297 19.91 0.71 -2.82
CA THR A 297 18.45 0.72 -2.99
C THR A 297 17.99 -0.41 -3.90
N TYR A 298 16.93 -1.12 -3.51
CA TYR A 298 16.23 -2.12 -4.35
C TYR A 298 16.98 -3.41 -4.65
N ARG A 299 18.13 -3.63 -4.02
CA ARG A 299 19.02 -4.74 -4.38
C ARG A 299 18.74 -6.04 -3.63
N ASP A 300 17.83 -6.03 -2.66
CA ASP A 300 17.40 -7.24 -1.96
C ASP A 300 16.68 -8.16 -2.95
N GLN A 301 17.22 -9.37 -3.18
CA GLN A 301 16.62 -10.37 -4.06
C GLN A 301 15.92 -11.48 -3.27
N SER A 302 15.79 -11.31 -1.95
CA SER A 302 15.24 -12.31 -1.05
C SER A 302 13.72 -12.27 -0.95
N GLY A 303 13.07 -11.20 -1.43
CA GLY A 303 11.61 -11.10 -1.47
C GLY A 303 11.07 -9.99 -2.38
N MET A 304 9.74 -9.92 -2.46
CA MET A 304 9.01 -9.17 -3.50
C MET A 304 9.12 -7.63 -3.47
N MET A 305 9.55 -7.02 -2.35
CA MET A 305 9.71 -5.55 -2.27
C MET A 305 11.13 -5.07 -2.61
N GLY A 306 12.04 -5.97 -2.99
CA GLY A 306 13.34 -5.60 -3.54
C GLY A 306 13.32 -5.70 -5.06
N PHE A 307 14.29 -6.41 -5.64
CA PHE A 307 14.43 -6.51 -7.10
C PHE A 307 13.19 -7.10 -7.80
N SER A 308 12.77 -6.49 -8.92
CA SER A 308 11.67 -6.97 -9.77
C SER A 308 12.17 -7.75 -10.97
N TYR A 309 11.44 -8.82 -11.32
CA TYR A 309 11.84 -9.76 -12.36
C TYR A 309 10.85 -9.75 -13.52
N SER A 310 11.38 -9.74 -14.75
CA SER A 310 10.61 -9.89 -15.98
C SER A 310 10.39 -11.37 -16.33
N GLN A 311 9.80 -12.12 -15.40
CA GLN A 311 9.50 -13.54 -15.54
C GLN A 311 7.99 -13.73 -15.46
N ASP A 312 7.47 -14.50 -16.41
CA ASP A 312 6.14 -15.07 -16.30
C ASP A 312 6.17 -16.23 -15.30
N GLU A 313 5.10 -16.38 -14.53
CA GLU A 313 4.95 -17.35 -13.44
C GLU A 313 6.08 -17.38 -12.40
N GLY A 314 6.82 -16.28 -12.23
CA GLY A 314 7.89 -16.25 -11.24
C GLY A 314 8.60 -14.91 -11.03
N PRO A 315 9.58 -14.88 -10.11
CA PRO A 315 9.90 -15.95 -9.16
C PRO A 315 8.78 -16.15 -8.13
N VAL A 316 8.50 -17.42 -7.78
CA VAL A 316 7.53 -17.78 -6.74
C VAL A 316 8.14 -17.52 -5.35
N MET A 317 8.03 -16.28 -4.86
CA MET A 317 8.59 -15.86 -3.57
C MET A 317 7.66 -14.90 -2.82
N CYS A 318 7.84 -14.82 -1.50
CA CYS A 318 7.10 -13.91 -0.65
C CYS A 318 7.96 -12.74 -0.20
N PHE A 319 7.43 -11.95 0.74
CA PHE A 319 8.14 -10.81 1.29
C PHE A 319 9.19 -11.23 2.33
N ASN A 320 10.14 -10.34 2.63
CA ASN A 320 11.11 -10.56 3.71
C ASN A 320 10.45 -10.45 5.11
N ALA A 321 11.21 -10.73 6.17
CA ALA A 321 10.68 -10.77 7.53
C ALA A 321 10.11 -9.42 8.01
N ALA A 322 10.76 -8.30 7.67
CA ALA A 322 10.31 -6.96 8.06
C ALA A 322 8.94 -6.63 7.42
N LYS A 323 8.78 -6.87 6.12
CA LYS A 323 7.51 -6.61 5.41
C LYS A 323 6.39 -7.53 5.89
N ASN A 324 6.67 -8.82 6.10
CA ASN A 324 5.68 -9.75 6.67
C ASN A 324 5.25 -9.35 8.09
N TYR A 325 6.17 -8.85 8.91
CA TYR A 325 5.85 -8.32 10.23
C TYR A 325 4.92 -7.09 10.13
N GLN A 326 5.26 -6.14 9.24
CA GLN A 326 4.45 -4.95 8.98
C GLN A 326 3.03 -5.30 8.48
N PHE A 327 2.89 -6.34 7.65
CA PHE A 327 1.58 -6.84 7.25
C PHE A 327 0.78 -7.47 8.39
N GLY A 328 1.45 -8.04 9.39
CA GLY A 328 0.82 -8.66 10.55
C GLY A 328 0.15 -10.01 10.27
N TRP A 329 0.31 -10.58 9.06
CA TRP A 329 -0.26 -11.89 8.68
C TRP A 329 0.19 -13.02 9.61
N PHE A 330 1.39 -12.90 10.19
CA PHE A 330 2.02 -13.89 11.04
C PHE A 330 2.01 -13.49 12.54
N SER A 331 1.19 -12.52 12.93
CA SER A 331 1.18 -11.94 14.29
C SER A 331 1.05 -12.97 15.42
N ASN A 332 0.29 -14.05 15.22
CA ASN A 332 0.15 -15.15 16.20
C ASN A 332 1.45 -15.94 16.43
N ARG A 333 2.45 -15.78 15.55
CA ARG A 333 3.74 -16.47 15.55
C ARG A 333 4.90 -15.46 15.52
N HIS A 334 4.66 -14.21 15.92
CA HIS A 334 5.71 -13.25 16.19
C HIS A 334 6.31 -13.47 17.58
N LEU A 335 7.60 -13.20 17.72
CA LEU A 335 8.26 -13.02 19.00
C LEU A 335 8.92 -11.65 19.04
N ASP A 336 8.46 -10.79 19.95
CA ASP A 336 9.08 -9.49 20.19
C ASP A 336 10.10 -9.59 21.33
N MET A 337 11.31 -9.08 21.09
CA MET A 337 12.44 -9.04 22.00
C MET A 337 12.96 -7.62 22.16
N SER A 338 13.53 -7.30 23.31
CA SER A 338 14.14 -5.99 23.56
C SER A 338 15.14 -6.06 24.71
N ALA A 339 16.00 -5.04 24.83
CA ALA A 339 16.97 -4.94 25.93
C ALA A 339 16.31 -4.85 27.32
N SER A 340 15.06 -4.40 27.38
CA SER A 340 14.27 -4.24 28.62
C SER A 340 13.20 -5.32 28.83
N GLY A 341 13.06 -6.26 27.89
CA GLY A 341 11.99 -7.27 27.88
C GLY A 341 12.55 -8.69 27.75
N THR A 342 12.06 -9.43 26.75
CA THR A 342 12.59 -10.75 26.40
C THR A 342 14.00 -10.60 25.80
N ARG A 343 15.01 -11.13 26.50
CA ARG A 343 16.43 -10.96 26.16
C ARG A 343 17.11 -12.22 25.61
N ALA A 344 16.43 -13.35 25.59
CA ALA A 344 16.97 -14.60 25.08
C ALA A 344 15.87 -15.45 24.43
N TYR A 345 16.20 -16.07 23.31
CA TYR A 345 15.40 -17.12 22.69
C TYR A 345 16.33 -18.19 22.15
N THR A 346 16.06 -19.45 22.48
CA THR A 346 16.73 -20.61 21.88
C THR A 346 15.66 -21.62 21.51
N GLY A 347 15.63 -22.02 20.24
CA GLY A 347 14.60 -22.91 19.74
C GLY A 347 14.53 -22.94 18.23
N GLU A 348 13.38 -23.35 17.70
CA GLU A 348 13.13 -23.41 16.27
C GLU A 348 12.53 -22.11 15.76
N LEU A 349 13.05 -21.60 14.64
CA LEU A 349 12.41 -20.61 13.81
C LEU A 349 11.71 -21.33 12.66
N ARG A 350 10.38 -21.23 12.61
CA ARG A 350 9.57 -21.87 11.57
C ARG A 350 9.51 -21.02 10.31
N SER A 351 9.30 -21.69 9.19
CA SER A 351 9.12 -21.03 7.90
C SER A 351 7.71 -20.43 7.80
N ILE A 352 7.60 -19.35 7.02
CA ILE A 352 6.30 -18.79 6.60
C ILE A 352 5.43 -19.79 5.82
N LEU A 353 5.95 -20.94 5.40
CA LEU A 353 5.20 -21.98 4.70
C LEU A 353 4.23 -22.75 5.61
N GLU A 354 4.40 -22.68 6.92
CA GLU A 354 3.46 -23.28 7.88
C GLU A 354 2.29 -22.34 8.16
N ASP A 355 1.15 -22.90 8.58
CA ASP A 355 -0.05 -22.12 8.96
C ASP A 355 0.25 -21.20 10.16
N PRO A 356 0.10 -19.86 10.03
CA PRO A 356 0.38 -18.90 11.10
C PRO A 356 -0.61 -18.97 12.26
N ASP A 357 -1.79 -19.55 12.08
CA ASP A 357 -2.83 -19.59 13.11
C ASP A 357 -2.76 -20.88 13.95
N VAL A 358 -1.94 -21.85 13.53
CA VAL A 358 -1.59 -23.01 14.35
C VAL A 358 -0.48 -22.61 15.33
N ALA A 359 -0.67 -22.90 16.61
CA ALA A 359 0.32 -22.61 17.65
C ALA A 359 1.65 -23.35 17.40
N GLY A 360 2.78 -22.67 17.65
CA GLY A 360 4.10 -23.26 17.49
C GLY A 360 5.22 -22.25 17.73
N PRO A 361 6.48 -22.62 17.43
CA PRO A 361 7.63 -21.73 17.57
C PRO A 361 7.50 -20.48 16.67
N PRO A 362 8.20 -19.37 16.94
CA PRO A 362 8.06 -18.16 16.14
C PRO A 362 8.39 -18.40 14.66
N MET A 363 7.74 -17.63 13.79
CA MET A 363 8.06 -17.53 12.35
C MET A 363 8.89 -16.27 12.05
N ILE A 364 8.66 -15.21 12.85
CA ILE A 364 9.35 -13.94 12.75
C ILE A 364 9.72 -13.50 14.16
N ILE A 365 10.99 -13.14 14.36
CA ILE A 365 11.45 -12.51 15.60
C ILE A 365 11.76 -11.06 15.30
N LYS A 366 11.16 -10.14 16.05
CA LYS A 366 11.53 -8.73 16.04
C LYS A 366 12.40 -8.43 17.27
N VAL A 367 13.52 -7.75 17.06
CA VAL A 367 14.38 -7.22 18.13
C VAL A 367 14.30 -5.69 18.09
N ASP A 368 13.65 -5.12 19.11
CA ASP A 368 13.43 -3.69 19.26
C ASP A 368 14.74 -2.94 19.53
N ASN A 369 14.97 -1.88 18.76
CA ASN A 369 16.12 -0.98 18.89
C ASN A 369 15.68 0.50 18.90
N GLY A 370 14.44 0.77 19.28
CA GLY A 370 13.84 2.10 19.38
C GLY A 370 13.41 2.66 18.03
N ASN A 371 14.36 2.93 17.13
CA ASN A 371 14.08 3.57 15.84
C ASN A 371 14.09 2.57 14.67
N ASN A 372 15.11 1.72 14.61
CA ASN A 372 15.32 0.75 13.52
C ASN A 372 15.45 -0.65 14.09
N ASP A 373 14.35 -1.39 14.08
CA ASP A 373 14.26 -2.74 14.62
C ASP A 373 14.89 -3.76 13.68
N PHE A 374 15.29 -4.90 14.24
CA PHE A 374 15.82 -6.03 13.49
C PHE A 374 14.78 -7.13 13.39
N PHE A 375 14.65 -7.73 12.21
CA PHE A 375 13.69 -8.79 11.92
C PHE A 375 14.44 -10.01 11.42
N ILE A 376 14.20 -11.14 12.10
CA ILE A 376 14.84 -12.43 11.84
C ILE A 376 13.78 -13.39 11.32
N GLY A 377 14.02 -13.99 10.16
CA GLY A 377 13.09 -14.94 9.52
C GLY A 377 13.82 -16.06 8.80
N PHE A 378 13.19 -17.24 8.71
CA PHE A 378 13.74 -18.37 7.96
C PHE A 378 13.21 -18.37 6.52
N ASN A 379 14.07 -18.00 5.56
CA ASN A 379 13.70 -17.87 4.15
C ASN A 379 13.76 -19.22 3.41
N ARG A 380 12.85 -20.12 3.78
CA ARG A 380 12.80 -21.48 3.25
C ARG A 380 12.42 -21.48 1.77
N LYS A 381 13.26 -22.08 0.92
CA LYS A 381 13.04 -22.16 -0.53
C LYS A 381 12.25 -23.42 -0.89
N ALA A 382 10.94 -23.40 -0.64
CA ALA A 382 10.02 -24.50 -0.94
C ALA A 382 8.58 -23.99 -1.11
N GLY A 383 7.68 -24.81 -1.66
CA GLY A 383 6.26 -24.48 -1.79
C GLY A 383 6.03 -23.14 -2.50
N PHE A 384 5.24 -22.27 -1.88
CA PHE A 384 4.92 -20.94 -2.38
C PHE A 384 6.05 -19.90 -2.21
N ASN A 385 7.23 -20.34 -1.78
CA ASN A 385 8.47 -19.58 -1.71
C ASN A 385 9.61 -20.32 -2.44
N SER A 386 9.28 -21.21 -3.39
CA SER A 386 10.24 -22.08 -4.08
C SER A 386 11.14 -21.34 -5.08
N GLY A 387 10.68 -20.18 -5.57
CA GLY A 387 11.39 -19.32 -6.51
C GLY A 387 12.33 -18.32 -5.86
N THR A 388 12.46 -18.28 -4.53
CA THR A 388 13.39 -17.37 -3.82
C THR A 388 14.76 -17.35 -4.48
N VAL A 389 15.16 -16.18 -4.95
CA VAL A 389 16.39 -15.99 -5.75
C VAL A 389 17.61 -15.90 -4.84
N GLU A 390 17.48 -15.19 -3.72
CA GLU A 390 18.54 -14.97 -2.75
C GLU A 390 18.17 -15.43 -1.34
N GLY A 391 19.15 -15.96 -0.60
CA GLY A 391 18.96 -16.32 0.81
C GLY A 391 18.12 -17.58 1.03
N GLY A 392 17.87 -18.36 -0.02
CA GLY A 392 17.06 -19.56 0.05
C GLY A 392 17.63 -20.60 1.02
N ASN A 393 16.79 -21.09 1.93
CA ASN A 393 17.16 -21.99 3.03
C ASN A 393 18.19 -21.41 4.01
N GLN A 394 18.16 -20.10 4.23
CA GLN A 394 18.98 -19.41 5.23
C GLN A 394 18.12 -18.61 6.20
N VAL A 395 18.68 -18.30 7.38
CA VAL A 395 18.08 -17.34 8.31
C VAL A 395 18.52 -15.94 7.90
N MET A 396 17.54 -15.09 7.62
CA MET A 396 17.74 -13.74 7.12
C MET A 396 17.62 -12.75 8.27
N ILE A 397 18.48 -11.75 8.29
CA ILE A 397 18.43 -10.65 9.25
C ILE A 397 18.25 -9.37 8.46
N THR A 398 17.11 -8.72 8.65
CA THR A 398 16.74 -7.45 8.01
C THR A 398 16.58 -6.37 9.06
N GLN A 399 16.87 -5.13 8.73
CA GLN A 399 16.61 -3.97 9.58
C GLN A 399 15.60 -3.06 8.89
N ALA A 400 14.62 -2.55 9.64
CA ALA A 400 13.66 -1.56 9.12
C ALA A 400 13.21 -0.62 10.25
N GLY A 401 12.57 0.50 9.88
CA GLY A 401 11.99 1.41 10.85
C GLY A 401 10.92 0.76 11.72
N ASN A 402 10.72 1.28 12.93
CA ASN A 402 9.77 0.72 13.91
C ASN A 402 8.30 1.03 13.56
N GLY A 403 7.44 0.02 13.66
CA GLY A 403 5.98 0.14 13.50
C GLY A 403 5.51 -0.12 12.08
N ASN A 404 4.30 0.35 11.75
CA ASN A 404 3.63 0.03 10.48
C ASN A 404 3.68 1.18 9.45
N ASN A 405 4.68 2.07 9.55
CA ASN A 405 4.81 3.18 8.60
C ASN A 405 5.57 2.73 7.33
N TYR A 406 5.63 3.62 6.34
CA TYR A 406 6.36 3.41 5.10
C TYR A 406 7.87 3.45 5.34
N PHE A 407 8.47 2.30 5.65
CA PHE A 407 9.92 2.18 5.89
C PHE A 407 10.59 1.19 4.96
N GLU A 408 11.68 1.64 4.36
CA GLU A 408 12.60 0.77 3.66
C GLU A 408 13.19 -0.25 4.62
N SER A 409 13.51 -1.44 4.12
CA SER A 409 14.22 -2.47 4.89
C SER A 409 15.57 -2.76 4.26
N GLU A 410 16.62 -2.96 5.05
CA GLU A 410 17.94 -3.36 4.60
C GLU A 410 18.21 -4.82 5.00
N LEU A 411 18.62 -5.65 4.05
CA LEU A 411 19.14 -7.00 4.32
C LEU A 411 20.58 -6.91 4.85
N LEU A 412 20.80 -7.35 6.08
CA LEU A 412 22.09 -7.25 6.77
C LEU A 412 22.87 -8.56 6.75
N SER A 413 22.20 -9.70 6.78
CA SER A 413 22.87 -10.99 6.85
C SER A 413 22.02 -12.18 6.36
N LYS A 414 22.73 -13.19 5.86
CA LYS A 414 22.22 -14.45 5.32
C LYS A 414 22.96 -15.60 6.00
N LEU A 415 22.35 -16.19 7.03
CA LEU A 415 23.01 -17.18 7.89
C LEU A 415 22.66 -18.62 7.48
N SER A 416 23.68 -19.37 7.10
CA SER A 416 23.63 -20.84 6.99
C SER A 416 23.81 -21.49 8.37
N ALA A 417 23.60 -22.81 8.46
CA ALA A 417 23.93 -23.58 9.67
C ALA A 417 25.41 -23.39 10.07
N GLY A 418 25.66 -23.18 11.35
CA GLY A 418 26.94 -22.78 11.92
C GLY A 418 27.23 -21.27 11.86
N GLY A 419 26.39 -20.49 11.17
CA GLY A 419 26.56 -19.05 11.01
C GLY A 419 26.16 -18.24 12.24
N THR A 420 26.83 -17.10 12.42
CA THR A 420 26.54 -16.14 13.49
C THR A 420 26.51 -14.72 12.95
N PHE A 421 25.66 -13.87 13.52
CA PHE A 421 25.67 -12.44 13.25
C PHE A 421 25.47 -11.66 14.55
N THR A 422 26.18 -10.55 14.69
CA THR A 422 26.09 -9.68 15.87
C THR A 422 25.68 -8.28 15.43
N PHE A 423 24.70 -7.72 16.12
CA PHE A 423 24.30 -6.32 15.99
C PHE A 423 24.09 -5.71 17.37
N VAL A 424 23.85 -4.39 17.42
CA VAL A 424 23.57 -3.69 18.68
C VAL A 424 22.10 -3.30 18.70
N ALA A 425 21.39 -3.68 19.77
CA ALA A 425 20.01 -3.28 20.02
C ALA A 425 19.86 -2.78 21.46
N GLY A 426 19.29 -1.58 21.64
CA GLY A 426 19.13 -0.98 22.96
C GLY A 426 20.45 -0.73 23.70
N GLY A 427 21.53 -0.48 22.96
CA GLY A 427 22.87 -0.21 23.51
C GLY A 427 23.67 -1.45 23.93
N VAL A 428 23.17 -2.66 23.69
CA VAL A 428 23.83 -3.92 24.03
C VAL A 428 23.96 -4.83 22.81
N ASN A 429 24.94 -5.74 22.84
CA ASN A 429 25.17 -6.66 21.73
C ASN A 429 24.07 -7.72 21.71
N VAL A 430 23.56 -8.05 20.52
CA VAL A 430 22.66 -9.17 20.29
C VAL A 430 23.35 -10.11 19.32
N VAL A 431 23.48 -11.37 19.71
CA VAL A 431 24.09 -12.42 18.90
C VAL A 431 23.01 -13.37 18.42
N VAL A 432 22.91 -13.51 17.10
CA VAL A 432 22.09 -14.52 16.43
C VAL A 432 23.00 -15.65 15.98
N THR A 433 22.68 -16.88 16.36
CA THR A 433 23.41 -18.08 15.93
C THR A 433 22.45 -19.08 15.33
N VAL A 434 22.80 -19.65 14.19
CA VAL A 434 22.06 -20.73 13.55
C VAL A 434 22.81 -22.03 13.78
N THR A 435 22.28 -22.92 14.62
CA THR A 435 22.94 -24.19 14.96
C THR A 435 22.65 -25.28 13.94
N ASN A 436 21.44 -25.30 13.39
CA ASN A 436 21.01 -26.30 12.41
C ASN A 436 19.95 -25.73 11.46
N ILE A 437 19.89 -26.23 10.24
CA ILE A 437 18.79 -25.96 9.29
C ILE A 437 18.29 -27.30 8.76
N ASN A 438 16.99 -27.55 8.93
CA ASN A 438 16.30 -28.68 8.34
C ASN A 438 15.37 -28.18 7.22
N THR A 439 15.57 -28.65 6.00
CA THR A 439 14.74 -28.30 4.84
C THR A 439 13.71 -29.36 4.47
N SER A 440 13.75 -30.52 5.12
CA SER A 440 12.82 -31.64 4.93
C SER A 440 11.48 -31.38 5.64
N GLY A 441 10.40 -31.96 5.11
CA GLY A 441 9.06 -31.82 5.69
C GLY A 441 8.61 -30.36 5.78
N ASN A 442 8.21 -29.91 6.97
CA ASN A 442 7.80 -28.52 7.21
C ASN A 442 8.98 -27.54 7.33
N GLY A 443 10.20 -28.04 7.55
CA GLY A 443 11.44 -27.28 7.61
C GLY A 443 11.53 -26.25 8.76
N PHE A 444 12.71 -26.12 9.35
CA PHE A 444 12.97 -25.15 10.42
C PHE A 444 14.45 -24.80 10.50
N ALA A 445 14.77 -23.68 11.14
CA ALA A 445 16.12 -23.36 11.58
C ALA A 445 16.20 -23.41 13.12
N SER A 446 17.15 -24.15 13.68
CA SER A 446 17.44 -24.10 15.12
C SER A 446 18.36 -22.91 15.39
N ILE A 447 17.88 -21.94 16.17
CA ILE A 447 18.58 -20.68 16.42
C ILE A 447 18.70 -20.35 17.90
N SER A 448 19.65 -19.46 18.21
CA SER A 448 19.66 -18.71 19.46
C SER A 448 19.79 -17.21 19.16
N VAL A 449 19.03 -16.37 19.87
CA VAL A 449 19.08 -14.91 19.83
C VAL A 449 19.30 -14.43 21.25
N CYS A 450 20.47 -13.87 21.55
CA CYS A 450 20.90 -13.63 22.93
C CYS A 450 21.52 -12.24 23.09
N PHE A 451 21.00 -11.48 24.05
CA PHE A 451 21.56 -10.18 24.44
C PHE A 451 22.80 -10.39 25.33
N ASP A 452 23.85 -9.60 25.10
CA ASP A 452 25.18 -9.71 25.71
C ASP A 452 25.82 -11.11 25.60
N GLY A 453 25.40 -11.90 24.60
CA GLY A 453 25.81 -13.29 24.44
C GLY A 453 25.27 -14.24 25.51
N ASP A 454 24.41 -13.76 26.40
CA ASP A 454 23.80 -14.55 27.47
C ASP A 454 22.45 -15.12 27.02
N CYS A 455 22.44 -16.41 26.73
CA CYS A 455 21.21 -17.16 26.41
C CYS A 455 20.52 -17.72 27.66
N SER A 456 20.97 -17.37 28.86
CA SER A 456 20.31 -17.74 30.11
C SER A 456 18.91 -17.14 30.12
N THR A 457 17.88 -17.98 30.11
CA THR A 457 16.52 -17.51 30.40
C THR A 457 16.52 -16.88 31.81
N PRO A 458 16.08 -15.62 32.00
CA PRO A 458 15.88 -15.09 33.34
C PRO A 458 14.95 -16.04 34.10
N ALA A 459 15.26 -16.32 35.38
CA ALA A 459 14.35 -17.08 36.23
C ALA A 459 12.96 -16.42 36.18
N PRO A 460 11.86 -17.21 36.13
CA PRO A 460 10.52 -16.65 36.06
C PRO A 460 10.36 -15.64 37.19
N THR A 461 10.05 -14.39 36.83
CA THR A 461 9.75 -13.36 37.81
C THR A 461 8.50 -13.86 38.53
N THR A 462 8.65 -14.21 39.80
CA THR A 462 7.53 -14.64 40.62
C THR A 462 6.48 -13.54 40.58
N ALA A 463 5.30 -13.86 40.05
CA ALA A 463 4.16 -12.97 40.12
C ALA A 463 3.98 -12.56 41.58
N ALA A 464 3.96 -11.27 41.86
CA ALA A 464 3.67 -10.76 43.19
C ALA A 464 2.34 -11.40 43.64
N LEU A 465 2.43 -12.21 44.70
CA LEU A 465 1.27 -12.72 45.43
C LEU A 465 0.49 -11.51 45.93
N ASN A 466 -0.54 -11.11 45.17
CA ASN A 466 -1.49 -10.12 45.63
C ASN A 466 -2.13 -10.64 46.93
N TYR A 467 -1.96 -9.81 47.96
CA TYR A 467 -2.43 -9.97 49.31
C TYR A 467 -3.89 -10.42 49.32
N LYS A 468 -4.21 -11.45 50.11
CA LYS A 468 -5.58 -11.91 50.37
C LYS A 468 -6.45 -10.72 50.79
N VAL A 469 -7.48 -10.41 50.01
CA VAL A 469 -8.61 -9.61 50.47
C VAL A 469 -9.38 -10.48 51.47
N ASN A 470 -9.41 -10.03 52.73
CA ASN A 470 -10.21 -10.67 53.77
C ASN A 470 -11.68 -10.66 53.36
N ALA A 471 -12.29 -11.84 53.38
CA ALA A 471 -13.73 -12.03 53.25
C ALA A 471 -14.44 -11.23 54.36
N PHE A 472 -15.25 -10.24 53.97
CA PHE A 472 -16.24 -9.66 54.86
C PHE A 472 -17.39 -10.67 55.04
N THR A 473 -17.49 -11.19 56.25
CA THR A 473 -18.63 -11.95 56.74
C THR A 473 -19.85 -11.04 56.82
N SER A 474 -20.91 -11.41 56.11
CA SER A 474 -22.26 -10.86 56.28
C SER A 474 -22.71 -11.12 57.72
N THR A 475 -22.80 -10.05 58.51
CA THR A 475 -23.48 -10.07 59.80
C THR A 475 -24.57 -9.00 59.78
N SER A 476 -25.80 -9.46 59.76
CA SER A 476 -27.03 -8.69 59.95
C SER A 476 -26.95 -7.82 61.20
N MET A 477 -27.03 -6.50 61.04
CA MET A 477 -27.15 -5.54 62.14
C MET A 477 -28.50 -4.83 62.07
N PHE A 478 -29.31 -5.11 63.09
CA PHE A 478 -30.58 -4.49 63.42
C PHE A 478 -30.43 -2.96 63.58
N LEU A 479 -31.19 -2.19 62.82
CA LEU A 479 -31.43 -0.78 63.10
C LEU A 479 -32.61 -0.65 64.08
N LYS A 480 -32.28 -0.42 65.36
CA LYS A 480 -33.21 0.08 66.37
C LYS A 480 -33.43 1.57 66.13
N PHE A 481 -34.66 1.94 65.75
CA PHE A 481 -35.12 3.33 65.81
C PHE A 481 -35.53 3.67 67.25
N SER A 482 -34.93 4.73 67.78
CA SER A 482 -35.26 5.34 69.07
C SER A 482 -36.52 6.20 68.95
N LYS A 483 -37.44 5.99 69.90
CA LYS A 483 -38.65 6.78 70.14
C LYS A 483 -38.27 8.03 70.95
N LEU A 484 -38.78 9.19 70.54
CA LEU A 484 -38.96 10.39 71.38
C LEU A 484 -40.38 10.95 71.12
N PRO A 485 -40.94 11.76 72.04
CA PRO A 485 -42.26 11.47 72.61
C PRO A 485 -43.41 12.33 72.07
N ASP A 486 -44.60 11.86 72.45
CA ASP A 486 -45.95 12.37 72.21
C ASP A 486 -46.17 13.84 72.62
N GLY A 487 -47.01 14.55 71.87
CA GLY A 487 -47.27 15.97 72.09
C GLY A 487 -48.41 16.58 71.26
N SER A 488 -49.62 16.06 71.45
CA SER A 488 -50.91 16.80 71.52
C SER A 488 -51.36 17.79 70.42
N LYS A 489 -52.56 17.47 69.90
CA LYS A 489 -53.80 18.29 69.85
C LYS A 489 -54.08 19.27 68.69
N LEU A 490 -55.28 19.01 68.13
CA LEU A 490 -56.39 19.92 67.78
C LEU A 490 -56.28 20.79 66.52
N GLY A 491 -57.32 20.70 65.69
CA GLY A 491 -57.64 21.62 64.60
C GLY A 491 -58.20 20.90 63.40
#